data_AF-A0A917YYQ4-F1
#
_entry.id   AF-A0A917YYQ4-F1
#
_cell.length_a   1.000
_cell.length_b   1.000
_cell.length_c   1.000
_cell.angle_alpha   90.00
_cell.angle_beta   90.00
_cell.angle_gamma   90.00
#
_symmetry.space_group_name_H-M   'P 1'
#
loop_
_entity.id
_entity.type
_entity.pdbx_description
1 polymer ?
#
loop_
_entity_poly.entity_id
_entity_poly.type
_entity_poly.pdbx_seq_one_letter_code
_entity_poly.pdbx_strand_id
1 'polypeptide(L)'
;MNEDDRAAAHTLQNLFATLGADDPQGRALSETSEDIPQLARFLALRHIWPDLINSWAAPDALEDIPAAARLLAHGADLTDLARVAQVAAYETAFGLLYSLTAYGRDHEAPEDTPGWRLMETTPAGELTGRAVQSLHESLLSMDPSGRDGQDIFG
;
A
#
# COMPACT_ATOMS: atom_id res chain seq x y z
N MET A 1 28.17 -9.22 -5.39
CA MET A 1 27.55 -8.17 -6.20
C MET A 1 28.60 -7.68 -7.18
N ASN A 2 28.32 -7.79 -8.49
CA ASN A 2 29.24 -7.30 -9.52
C ASN A 2 29.15 -5.76 -9.62
N GLU A 3 29.96 -5.13 -10.48
CA GLU A 3 30.00 -3.67 -10.60
C GLU A 3 28.70 -3.08 -11.19
N ASP A 4 28.06 -3.81 -12.11
CA ASP A 4 26.81 -3.43 -12.75
C ASP A 4 25.62 -3.47 -11.77
N ASP A 5 25.54 -4.53 -10.95
CA ASP A 5 24.54 -4.67 -9.87
C ASP A 5 24.64 -3.50 -8.87
N ARG A 6 25.87 -3.09 -8.54
CA ARG A 6 26.11 -1.98 -7.61
C ARG A 6 25.67 -0.64 -8.21
N ALA A 7 25.89 -0.43 -9.50
CA ALA A 7 25.44 0.78 -10.20
C ALA A 7 23.91 0.82 -10.33
N ALA A 8 23.27 -0.33 -10.59
CA ALA A 8 21.82 -0.47 -10.61
C ALA A 8 21.20 -0.20 -9.23
N ALA A 9 21.76 -0.79 -8.17
CA ALA A 9 21.31 -0.56 -6.78
C ALA A 9 21.40 0.93 -6.39
N HIS A 10 22.49 1.62 -6.74
CA HIS A 10 22.63 3.05 -6.46
C HIS A 10 21.61 3.90 -7.23
N THR A 11 21.31 3.53 -8.48
CA THR A 11 20.27 4.20 -9.28
C THR A 11 18.88 4.02 -8.65
N LEU A 12 18.53 2.80 -8.26
CA LEU A 12 17.27 2.49 -7.59
C LEU A 12 17.15 3.20 -6.24
N GLN A 13 18.21 3.23 -5.44
CA GLN A 13 18.23 3.93 -4.16
C GLN A 13 17.91 5.42 -4.33
N ASN A 14 18.53 6.08 -5.31
CA ASN A 14 18.25 7.50 -5.60
C ASN A 14 16.79 7.72 -6.05
N LEU A 15 16.24 6.78 -6.83
CA LEU A 15 14.86 6.85 -7.27
C LEU A 15 13.90 6.71 -6.09
N PHE A 16 14.09 5.71 -5.22
CA PHE A 16 13.31 5.56 -3.99
C PHE A 16 13.37 6.81 -3.11
N ALA A 17 14.57 7.36 -2.90
CA ALA A 17 14.75 8.58 -2.11
C ALA A 17 14.01 9.77 -2.74
N THR A 18 14.08 9.93 -4.06
CA THR A 18 13.37 10.99 -4.81
C THR A 18 11.85 10.84 -4.68
N LEU A 19 11.37 9.61 -4.65
CA LEU A 19 9.94 9.31 -4.52
C LEU A 19 9.45 9.32 -3.07
N GLY A 20 10.33 9.55 -2.09
CA GLY A 20 10.00 9.65 -0.67
C GLY A 20 9.81 8.31 0.05
N ALA A 21 10.43 7.23 -0.43
CA ALA A 21 10.36 5.94 0.24
C ALA A 21 11.12 5.95 1.58
N ASP A 22 10.59 5.19 2.54
CA ASP A 22 11.33 4.72 3.70
C ASP A 22 12.42 3.72 3.26
N ASP A 23 13.55 3.72 3.98
CA ASP A 23 14.72 2.88 3.70
C ASP A 23 15.04 2.68 2.20
N PRO A 24 15.37 3.74 1.45
CA PRO A 24 15.68 3.63 0.01
C PRO A 24 16.80 2.62 -0.31
N GLN A 25 17.75 2.47 0.62
CA GLN A 25 18.89 1.57 0.44
C GLN A 25 18.47 0.11 0.58
N GLY A 26 17.75 -0.26 1.64
CA GLY A 26 17.28 -1.64 1.84
C GLY A 26 16.36 -2.11 0.72
N ARG A 27 15.47 -1.24 0.24
CA ARG A 27 14.58 -1.53 -0.90
C ARG A 27 15.37 -1.77 -2.20
N ALA A 28 16.34 -0.92 -2.51
CA ALA A 28 17.19 -1.10 -3.69
C ALA A 28 18.05 -2.36 -3.61
N LEU A 29 18.58 -2.67 -2.42
CA LEU A 29 19.34 -3.90 -2.19
C LEU A 29 18.46 -5.13 -2.41
N SER A 30 17.28 -5.20 -1.80
CA SER A 30 16.35 -6.33 -1.98
C SER A 30 15.96 -6.50 -3.45
N GLU A 31 15.70 -5.43 -4.20
CA GLU A 31 15.39 -5.56 -5.63
C GLU A 31 16.55 -6.13 -6.44
N THR A 32 17.78 -5.73 -6.14
CA THR A 32 18.95 -6.21 -6.89
C THR A 32 19.47 -7.58 -6.45
N SER A 33 19.33 -7.94 -5.16
CA SER A 33 19.85 -9.21 -4.63
C SER A 33 18.83 -10.33 -4.55
N GLU A 34 17.54 -10.00 -4.42
CA GLU A 34 16.45 -10.98 -4.21
C GLU A 34 15.48 -11.03 -5.40
N ASP A 35 15.67 -10.18 -6.42
CA ASP A 35 14.80 -10.06 -7.61
C ASP A 35 13.32 -9.80 -7.26
N ILE A 36 13.10 -9.06 -6.17
CA ILE A 36 11.77 -8.59 -5.76
C ILE A 36 11.50 -7.26 -6.48
N PRO A 37 10.35 -7.06 -7.15
CA PRO A 37 10.04 -5.80 -7.82
C PRO A 37 9.67 -4.69 -6.81
N GLN A 38 10.62 -4.25 -6.00
CA GLN A 38 10.41 -3.33 -4.88
C GLN A 38 9.91 -1.96 -5.35
N LEU A 39 10.39 -1.46 -6.48
CA LEU A 39 9.92 -0.19 -7.02
C LEU A 39 8.44 -0.29 -7.41
N ALA A 40 8.04 -1.36 -8.08
CA ALA A 40 6.63 -1.60 -8.41
C ALA A 40 5.76 -1.75 -7.16
N ARG A 41 6.23 -2.49 -6.14
CA ARG A 41 5.54 -2.62 -4.85
C ARG A 41 5.33 -1.25 -4.19
N PHE A 42 6.38 -0.45 -4.10
CA PHE A 42 6.33 0.89 -3.51
C PHE A 42 5.37 1.80 -4.28
N LEU A 43 5.44 1.83 -5.61
CA LEU A 43 4.56 2.64 -6.45
C LEU A 43 3.09 2.23 -6.34
N ALA A 44 2.81 0.94 -6.17
CA ALA A 44 1.44 0.46 -5.94
C ALA A 44 0.88 0.90 -4.58
N LEU A 45 1.73 1.07 -3.56
CA LEU A 45 1.32 1.38 -2.19
C LEU A 45 1.34 2.87 -1.84
N ARG A 46 2.24 3.68 -2.44
CA ARG A 46 2.58 5.06 -2.01
C ARG A 46 1.41 6.04 -1.89
N HIS A 47 0.28 5.75 -2.53
CA HIS A 47 -0.90 6.60 -2.53
C HIS A 47 -2.03 6.10 -1.63
N ILE A 48 -1.96 4.86 -1.13
CA ILE A 48 -3.04 4.27 -0.33
C ILE A 48 -3.23 5.05 0.98
N TRP A 49 -2.14 5.34 1.70
CA TRP A 49 -2.24 6.11 2.94
C TRP A 49 -2.72 7.54 2.73
N PRO A 50 -2.06 8.38 1.91
CA PRO A 50 -2.50 9.76 1.72
C PRO A 50 -3.92 9.86 1.16
N ASP A 51 -4.26 9.04 0.16
CA ASP A 51 -5.44 9.29 -0.66
C ASP A 51 -6.66 8.45 -0.23
N LEU A 52 -6.45 7.25 0.32
CA LEU A 52 -7.55 6.35 0.71
C LEU A 52 -7.79 6.28 2.22
N ILE A 53 -6.75 6.45 3.03
CA ILE A 53 -6.85 6.37 4.49
C ILE A 53 -6.93 7.77 5.09
N ASN A 54 -5.91 8.60 4.91
CA ASN A 54 -5.80 9.92 5.54
C ASN A 54 -6.80 10.95 5.01
N SER A 55 -7.36 10.74 3.82
CA SER A 55 -8.42 11.58 3.27
C SER A 55 -9.67 11.62 4.16
N TRP A 56 -9.92 10.59 4.97
CA TRP A 56 -11.03 10.55 5.94
C TRP A 56 -10.87 11.51 7.13
N ALA A 57 -9.66 12.02 7.37
CA ALA A 57 -9.41 13.05 8.38
C ALA A 57 -9.56 14.48 7.84
N ALA A 58 -9.88 14.66 6.55
CA ALA A 58 -10.18 15.98 6.02
C ALA A 58 -11.47 16.53 6.67
N PRO A 59 -11.54 17.84 6.97
CA PRO A 59 -12.67 18.44 7.69
C PRO A 59 -14.05 18.16 7.05
N ASP A 60 -14.10 18.07 5.72
CA ASP A 60 -15.29 17.91 4.90
C ASP A 60 -15.59 16.43 4.53
N ALA A 61 -14.68 15.49 4.81
CA ALA A 61 -14.80 14.10 4.36
C ALA A 61 -16.06 13.37 4.88
N LEU A 62 -16.57 13.79 6.04
CA LEU A 62 -17.74 13.19 6.68
C LEU A 62 -19.01 14.03 6.54
N GLU A 63 -18.91 15.28 6.11
CA GLU A 63 -20.05 16.21 6.08
C GLU A 63 -21.14 15.76 5.08
N ASP A 64 -20.71 15.19 3.95
CA ASP A 64 -21.61 14.70 2.89
C ASP A 64 -22.21 13.31 3.19
N ILE A 65 -21.84 12.67 4.30
CA ILE A 65 -22.34 11.34 4.68
C ILE A 65 -23.53 11.49 5.64
N PRO A 66 -24.78 11.17 5.22
CA PRO A 66 -25.95 11.42 6.06
C PRO A 66 -25.93 10.72 7.41
N ALA A 67 -25.30 9.54 7.50
CA ALA A 67 -25.11 8.83 8.76
C ALA A 67 -24.14 9.57 9.70
N ALA A 68 -23.01 10.05 9.19
CA ALA A 68 -22.03 10.82 9.97
C ALA A 68 -22.64 12.17 10.42
N ALA A 69 -23.34 12.87 9.53
CA ALA A 69 -24.04 14.11 9.87
C ALA A 69 -25.05 13.93 11.02
N ARG A 70 -25.80 12.82 11.04
CA ARG A 70 -26.69 12.50 12.18
C ARG A 70 -25.92 12.25 13.47
N LEU A 71 -24.80 11.52 13.43
CA LEU A 71 -23.98 11.25 14.60
C LEU A 71 -23.38 12.55 15.17
N LEU A 72 -22.85 13.42 14.31
CA LEU A 72 -22.34 14.74 14.68
C LEU A 72 -23.43 15.62 15.30
N ALA A 73 -24.63 15.63 14.71
CA ALA A 73 -25.78 16.35 15.26
C ALA A 73 -26.22 15.83 16.65
N HIS A 74 -25.88 14.58 16.98
CA HIS A 74 -26.10 13.97 18.30
C HIS A 74 -24.87 14.09 19.24
N GLY A 75 -23.87 14.88 18.88
CA GLY A 75 -22.72 15.19 19.74
C GLY A 75 -21.58 14.19 19.67
N ALA A 76 -21.54 13.32 18.66
CA ALA A 76 -20.33 12.53 18.38
C ALA A 76 -19.15 13.46 18.03
N ASP A 77 -17.95 13.07 18.45
CA ASP A 77 -16.73 13.80 18.12
C ASP A 77 -16.33 13.54 16.65
N LEU A 78 -15.98 14.61 15.92
CA LEU A 78 -15.58 14.51 14.52
C LEU A 78 -14.28 13.73 14.33
N THR A 79 -13.32 13.89 15.25
CA THR A 79 -12.02 13.21 15.21
C THR A 79 -12.20 11.72 15.42
N ASP A 80 -13.05 11.31 16.37
CA ASP A 80 -13.36 9.90 16.61
C ASP A 80 -14.05 9.25 15.40
N LEU A 81 -14.99 9.96 14.76
CA LEU A 81 -15.64 9.45 13.54
C LEU A 81 -14.65 9.33 12.37
N ALA A 82 -13.77 10.32 12.19
CA ALA A 82 -12.71 10.26 11.18
C ALA A 82 -11.78 9.08 11.44
N ARG A 83 -11.41 8.85 12.71
CA ARG A 83 -10.57 7.72 13.14
C ARG A 83 -11.19 6.38 12.77
N VAL A 84 -12.47 6.19 13.06
CA VAL A 84 -13.20 4.97 12.68
C VAL A 84 -13.20 4.78 11.16
N ALA A 85 -13.41 5.85 10.39
CA ALA A 85 -13.37 5.78 8.94
C ALA A 85 -11.97 5.45 8.39
N GLN A 86 -10.91 6.03 8.96
CA GLN A 86 -9.52 5.70 8.63
C GLN A 86 -9.19 4.23 8.90
N VAL A 87 -9.58 3.71 10.07
CA VAL A 87 -9.39 2.29 10.41
C VAL A 87 -10.16 1.39 9.45
N ALA A 88 -11.42 1.71 9.15
CA ALA A 88 -12.21 0.95 8.20
C ALA A 88 -11.59 0.96 6.79
N ALA A 89 -11.08 2.12 6.33
CA ALA A 89 -10.38 2.25 5.06
C ALA A 89 -9.08 1.44 5.03
N TYR A 90 -8.28 1.50 6.09
CA TYR A 90 -7.07 0.70 6.25
C TYR A 90 -7.39 -0.80 6.19
N GLU A 91 -8.35 -1.29 6.99
CA GLU A 91 -8.71 -2.71 7.03
C GLU A 91 -9.24 -3.20 5.68
N THR A 92 -10.02 -2.35 4.99
CA THR A 92 -10.50 -2.65 3.63
C THR A 92 -9.34 -2.74 2.64
N ALA A 93 -8.40 -1.78 2.69
CA ALA A 93 -7.23 -1.80 1.82
C ALA A 93 -6.33 -3.02 2.10
N PHE A 94 -6.09 -3.34 3.37
CA PHE A 94 -5.33 -4.52 3.79
C PHE A 94 -5.98 -5.80 3.26
N GLY A 95 -7.28 -5.99 3.50
CA GLY A 95 -8.02 -7.17 3.06
C GLY A 95 -8.03 -7.33 1.54
N LEU A 96 -8.18 -6.23 0.80
CA LEU A 96 -8.09 -6.22 -0.66
C LEU A 96 -6.69 -6.62 -1.15
N LEU A 97 -5.64 -6.00 -0.61
CA LEU A 97 -4.25 -6.31 -0.96
C LEU A 97 -3.90 -7.76 -0.60
N TYR A 98 -4.37 -8.27 0.55
CA TYR A 98 -4.20 -9.66 0.94
C TYR A 98 -4.83 -10.60 -0.08
N SER A 99 -6.10 -10.37 -0.40
CA SER A 99 -6.86 -11.19 -1.36
C SER A 99 -6.24 -11.17 -2.77
N LEU A 100 -5.74 -10.01 -3.21
CA LEU A 100 -5.16 -9.86 -4.55
C LEU A 100 -3.72 -10.38 -4.65
N THR A 101 -2.91 -10.28 -3.59
CA THR A 101 -1.44 -10.41 -3.70
C THR A 101 -0.80 -11.47 -2.80
N ALA A 102 -1.53 -12.10 -1.88
CA ALA A 102 -0.98 -13.17 -1.04
C ALA A 102 -0.89 -14.51 -1.80
N TYR A 103 -2.02 -14.97 -2.38
CA TYR A 103 -2.09 -16.28 -3.03
C TYR A 103 -2.70 -16.25 -4.42
N GLY A 104 -3.47 -15.22 -4.77
CA GLY A 104 -3.99 -15.06 -6.13
C GLY A 104 -4.94 -16.16 -6.56
N ARG A 105 -5.76 -16.67 -5.64
CA ARG A 105 -6.75 -17.72 -5.90
C ARG A 105 -7.88 -17.62 -4.90
N ASP A 106 -9.04 -18.13 -5.29
CA ASP A 106 -10.10 -18.47 -4.35
C ASP A 106 -9.81 -19.86 -3.77
N HIS A 107 -9.77 -19.96 -2.44
CA HIS A 107 -9.51 -21.24 -1.75
C HIS A 107 -10.76 -22.11 -1.62
N GLU A 108 -11.94 -21.53 -1.80
CA GLU A 108 -13.22 -22.24 -1.78
C GLU A 108 -13.65 -22.71 -3.18
N ALA A 109 -13.04 -22.15 -4.23
CA ALA A 109 -13.29 -22.56 -5.61
C ALA A 109 -12.67 -23.93 -5.93
N PRO A 110 -13.25 -24.70 -6.89
CA PRO A 110 -12.65 -25.93 -7.39
C PRO A 110 -11.20 -25.76 -7.87
N GLU A 111 -10.38 -26.81 -7.75
CA GLU A 111 -8.94 -26.74 -8.05
C GLU A 111 -8.61 -26.43 -9.52
N ASP A 112 -9.53 -26.67 -10.44
CA ASP A 112 -9.39 -26.40 -11.87
C ASP A 112 -9.77 -24.97 -12.28
N THR A 113 -10.12 -24.11 -11.31
CA THR A 113 -10.42 -22.71 -11.56
C THR A 113 -9.15 -21.87 -11.76
N PRO A 114 -9.24 -20.77 -12.55
CA PRO A 114 -8.10 -19.90 -12.77
C PRO A 114 -7.74 -19.10 -11.51
N GLY A 115 -6.44 -18.90 -11.29
CA GLY A 115 -5.93 -17.90 -10.36
C GLY A 115 -5.65 -16.55 -11.04
N TRP A 116 -5.16 -15.60 -10.26
CA TRP A 116 -4.70 -14.29 -10.70
C TRP A 116 -3.40 -13.89 -10.03
N ARG A 117 -2.74 -12.87 -10.57
CA ARG A 117 -1.53 -12.30 -9.99
C ARG A 117 -1.38 -10.87 -10.48
N LEU A 118 -0.94 -9.98 -9.60
CA LEU A 118 -0.44 -8.68 -9.99
C LEU A 118 1.01 -8.82 -10.46
N MET A 119 1.32 -8.25 -11.62
CA MET A 119 2.63 -8.38 -12.26
C MET A 119 3.16 -7.01 -12.64
N GLU A 120 4.45 -6.81 -12.47
CA GLU A 120 5.10 -5.58 -12.89
C GLU A 120 5.09 -5.45 -14.42
N THR A 121 4.98 -4.21 -14.89
CA THR A 121 5.08 -3.86 -16.30
C THR A 121 6.29 -2.97 -16.58
N THR A 122 6.84 -3.07 -17.78
CA THR A 122 7.73 -2.05 -18.34
C THR A 122 6.96 -0.73 -18.54
N PRO A 123 7.65 0.41 -18.77
CA PRO A 123 6.99 1.67 -19.11
C PRO A 123 6.10 1.60 -20.37
N ALA A 124 6.34 0.63 -21.26
CA ALA A 124 5.51 0.39 -22.44
C ALA A 124 4.26 -0.47 -22.15
N GLY A 125 4.09 -0.95 -20.91
CA GLY A 125 2.97 -1.79 -20.49
C GLY A 125 3.19 -3.29 -20.70
N GLU A 126 4.39 -3.71 -21.06
CA GLU A 126 4.71 -5.14 -21.25
C GLU A 126 4.96 -5.83 -19.91
N LEU A 127 4.46 -7.05 -19.74
CA LEU A 127 4.66 -7.83 -18.52
C LEU A 127 6.14 -8.24 -18.37
N THR A 128 6.74 -7.93 -17.22
CA THR A 128 8.15 -8.29 -16.94
C THR A 128 8.30 -9.74 -16.45
N GLY A 129 7.19 -10.39 -16.07
CA GLY A 129 7.20 -11.70 -15.42
C GLY A 129 7.39 -11.64 -13.90
N ARG A 130 7.80 -10.48 -13.34
CA ARG A 130 8.06 -10.31 -11.90
C ARG A 130 6.74 -10.08 -11.15
N ALA A 131 6.48 -10.94 -10.16
CA ALA A 131 5.25 -10.91 -9.38
C ALA A 131 5.27 -9.79 -8.33
N VAL A 132 4.22 -8.96 -8.30
CA VAL A 132 3.99 -8.00 -7.22
C VAL A 132 3.10 -8.68 -6.18
N GLN A 133 3.74 -9.31 -5.20
CA GLN A 133 3.09 -10.13 -4.16
C GLN A 133 3.09 -9.44 -2.80
N SER A 134 2.45 -10.02 -1.77
CA SER A 134 2.56 -9.62 -0.36
C SER A 134 2.54 -8.10 -0.10
N LEU A 135 1.65 -7.35 -0.77
CA LEU A 135 1.57 -5.90 -0.59
C LEU A 135 1.00 -5.52 0.77
N HIS A 136 0.10 -6.35 1.30
CA HIS A 136 -0.52 -6.17 2.62
C HIS A 136 0.52 -6.14 3.76
N GLU A 137 1.61 -6.91 3.66
CA GLU A 137 2.69 -6.94 4.66
C GLU A 137 3.46 -5.62 4.75
N SER A 138 3.49 -4.85 3.66
CA SER A 138 4.16 -3.55 3.61
C SER A 138 3.21 -2.38 3.82
N LEU A 139 1.90 -2.60 3.98
CA LEU A 139 0.94 -1.49 4.04
C LEU A 139 1.19 -0.60 5.27
N LEU A 140 1.45 -1.16 6.45
CA LEU A 140 1.69 -0.36 7.67
C LEU A 140 2.91 0.54 7.56
N SER A 141 4.03 0.03 7.01
CA SER A 141 5.27 0.80 6.91
C SER A 141 5.17 1.96 5.91
N MET A 142 4.09 2.03 5.13
CA MET A 142 3.81 3.12 4.20
C MET A 142 3.07 4.28 4.87
N ASP A 143 2.79 4.19 6.17
CA ASP A 143 2.24 5.30 6.95
C ASP A 143 3.18 6.53 6.89
N PRO A 144 2.72 7.67 6.33
CA PRO A 144 3.52 8.89 6.22
C PRO A 144 3.96 9.45 7.57
N SER A 145 3.28 9.09 8.66
CA SER A 145 3.65 9.53 10.01
C SER A 145 4.88 8.80 10.56
N GLY A 146 5.25 7.67 9.95
CA GLY A 146 6.35 6.80 10.41
C GLY A 146 6.04 6.10 11.74
N ARG A 147 4.76 5.97 12.10
CA ARG A 147 4.32 5.35 13.36
C ARG A 147 3.60 4.01 13.14
N ASP A 148 3.67 3.47 11.91
CA ASP A 148 3.03 2.22 11.53
C ASP A 148 1.55 2.17 11.95
N GLY A 149 0.81 3.26 11.73
CA GLY A 149 -0.62 3.36 12.03
C GLY A 149 -0.99 3.45 13.52
N GLN A 150 -0.03 3.59 14.44
CA GLN A 150 -0.33 3.77 15.87
C GLN A 150 -1.23 4.97 16.16
N ASP A 151 -1.24 5.97 15.30
CA ASP A 151 -2.11 7.12 15.43
C ASP A 151 -3.56 6.85 15.01
N ILE A 152 -3.82 5.85 14.17
CA ILE A 152 -5.17 5.43 13.82
C ILE A 152 -5.71 4.30 14.72
N PHE A 153 -4.83 3.52 15.33
CA PHE A 153 -5.19 2.36 16.16
C PHE A 153 -5.03 2.57 17.68
N GLY A 154 -4.32 3.63 18.11
CA GLY A 154 -3.92 3.88 19.50
C GLY A 154 -4.71 4.96 20.23
#